data_AF-A0A6J7VLH3-F1
#
_entry.id   AF-A0A6J7VLH3-F1
#
_cell.length_a   1.000
_cell.length_b   1.000
_cell.length_c   1.000
_cell.angle_alpha   90.00
_cell.angle_beta   90.00
_cell.angle_gamma   90.00
#
_symmetry.space_group_name_H-M   'P 1'
#
loop_
_entity.id
_entity.type
_entity.pdbx_description
1 polymer ?
#
loop_
_entity_poly.entity_id
_entity_poly.type
_entity_poly.pdbx_seq_one_letter_code
_entity_poly.pdbx_strand_id
1 'polypeptide(L)'
;MVTRYNADLANNLGNLLSRVATVVEKKCEGVGPAPAVDSPLAAIAAQSLSDTIAGWNNITPSIALEATWRLVGATNAHLEANEPWKMEPGPALDAVMGDALEVLRIVSILATPAMPVTCAEIWKRIGLSGSPVDAGVAGATWGGYPGGLPVVKGDGLFPRIARASAD
;
A
#
# COMPACT_ATOMS: atom_id res chain seq x y z
N MET A 1 4.37 -20.42 13.64
CA MET A 1 5.17 -19.82 12.55
C MET A 1 4.30 -18.94 11.66
N VAL A 2 3.14 -19.41 11.19
CA VAL A 2 2.14 -18.65 10.41
C VAL A 2 1.70 -17.33 11.08
N THR A 3 1.41 -17.35 12.39
CA THR A 3 0.96 -16.14 13.12
C THR A 3 2.00 -15.03 13.17
N ARG A 4 3.29 -15.39 13.18
CA ARG A 4 4.41 -14.43 13.24
C ARG A 4 4.67 -13.82 11.87
N TYR A 5 4.61 -14.64 10.83
CA TYR A 5 4.68 -14.19 9.44
C TYR A 5 3.55 -13.20 9.10
N ASN A 6 2.30 -13.52 9.47
CA ASN A 6 1.16 -12.62 9.25
C ASN A 6 1.30 -11.29 10.03
N ALA A 7 1.87 -11.32 11.22
CA ALA A 7 2.13 -10.10 11.99
C ALA A 7 3.19 -9.22 11.31
N ASP A 8 4.28 -9.81 10.81
CA ASP A 8 5.34 -9.08 10.09
C ASP A 8 4.81 -8.47 8.78
N LEU A 9 3.99 -9.23 8.04
CA LEU A 9 3.30 -8.77 6.85
C LEU A 9 2.38 -7.58 7.14
N ALA A 10 1.51 -7.70 8.14
CA ALA A 10 0.63 -6.64 8.59
C ALA A 10 1.41 -5.38 9.00
N ASN A 11 2.47 -5.55 9.80
CA ASN A 11 3.33 -4.46 10.23
C ASN A 11 3.96 -3.72 9.04
N ASN A 12 4.45 -4.43 8.02
CA ASN A 12 5.06 -3.80 6.84
C ASN A 12 4.07 -2.92 6.06
N LEU A 13 2.83 -3.38 5.88
CA LEU A 13 1.79 -2.59 5.20
C LEU A 13 1.36 -1.38 6.04
N GLY A 14 1.17 -1.57 7.35
CA GLY A 14 0.83 -0.47 8.27
C GLY A 14 1.93 0.59 8.35
N ASN A 15 3.19 0.17 8.39
CA ASN A 15 4.33 1.07 8.38
C ASN A 15 4.44 1.84 7.07
N LEU A 16 4.21 1.18 5.93
CA LEU A 16 4.20 1.84 4.62
C LEU A 16 3.16 2.96 4.57
N LEU A 17 1.90 2.68 4.93
CA LEU A 17 0.84 3.70 4.97
C LEU A 17 1.22 4.88 5.88
N SER A 18 1.71 4.59 7.09
CA SER A 18 2.04 5.63 8.07
C SER A 18 3.14 6.57 7.56
N ARG A 19 4.18 6.01 6.93
CA ARG A 19 5.26 6.79 6.32
C ARG A 19 4.75 7.64 5.16
N VAL A 20 3.96 7.04 4.27
CA VAL A 20 3.40 7.73 3.11
C VAL A 20 2.52 8.90 3.54
N ALA A 21 1.57 8.65 4.45
CA ALA A 21 0.68 9.70 4.97
C ALA A 21 1.46 10.82 5.66
N THR A 22 2.51 10.49 6.42
CA THR A 22 3.35 11.50 7.11
C THR A 22 4.12 12.37 6.12
N VAL A 23 4.67 11.79 5.05
CA VAL A 23 5.40 12.57 4.04
C VAL A 23 4.42 13.43 3.24
N VAL A 24 3.29 12.89 2.79
CA VAL A 24 2.26 13.66 2.07
C VAL A 24 1.75 14.82 2.90
N GLU A 25 1.42 14.60 4.18
CA GLU A 25 1.00 15.65 5.12
C GLU A 25 2.02 16.79 5.21
N LYS A 26 3.31 16.44 5.36
CA LYS A 26 4.37 17.44 5.63
C LYS A 26 4.92 18.13 4.40
N LYS A 27 4.92 17.44 3.26
CA LYS A 27 5.70 17.84 2.08
C LYS A 27 4.87 17.98 0.80
N CYS A 28 3.65 17.44 0.77
CA CYS A 28 2.70 17.56 -0.35
C CYS A 28 1.40 18.26 0.11
N GLU A 29 1.46 19.07 1.17
CA GLU A 29 0.32 19.82 1.72
C GLU A 29 -0.90 18.96 2.08
N GLY A 30 -0.68 17.68 2.42
CA GLY A 30 -1.75 16.72 2.70
C GLY A 30 -2.50 16.23 1.47
N VAL A 31 -2.07 16.59 0.27
CA VAL A 31 -2.68 16.19 -1.00
C VAL A 31 -1.79 15.16 -1.69
N GLY A 32 -2.36 13.99 -1.99
CA GLY A 32 -1.64 12.91 -2.63
C GLY A 32 -1.39 13.17 -4.12
N PRO A 33 -0.15 13.12 -4.61
CA PRO A 33 0.16 13.24 -6.04
C PRO A 33 -0.22 11.98 -6.84
N ALA A 34 -0.37 12.13 -8.16
CA ALA A 34 -0.59 11.01 -9.07
C ALA A 34 0.71 10.21 -9.32
N PRO A 35 0.64 8.90 -9.61
CA PRO A 35 1.83 8.10 -9.90
C PRO A 35 2.50 8.49 -11.22
N ALA A 36 3.80 8.22 -11.31
CA ALA A 36 4.54 8.36 -12.55
C ALA A 36 4.14 7.25 -13.54
N VAL A 37 4.01 7.60 -14.83
CA VAL A 37 3.70 6.64 -15.89
C VAL A 37 4.85 5.64 -16.09
N ASP A 38 6.08 6.12 -15.94
CA ASP A 38 7.33 5.38 -16.11
C ASP A 38 7.92 4.90 -14.76
N SER A 39 7.08 4.78 -13.73
CA SER A 39 7.51 4.30 -12.42
C SER A 39 8.21 2.94 -12.52
N PRO A 40 9.35 2.75 -11.82
CA PRO A 40 9.99 1.44 -11.73
C PRO A 40 9.11 0.41 -11.00
N LEU A 41 8.10 0.84 -10.25
CA LEU A 41 7.17 -0.06 -9.55
C LEU A 41 6.06 -0.59 -10.46
N ALA A 42 5.81 0.02 -11.62
CA ALA A 42 4.72 -0.35 -12.51
C ALA A 42 4.84 -1.81 -13.02
N ALA A 43 6.04 -2.21 -13.45
CA ALA A 43 6.30 -3.58 -13.90
C ALA A 43 6.16 -4.60 -12.75
N ILE A 44 6.61 -4.24 -11.54
CA ILE A 44 6.50 -5.08 -10.35
C ILE A 44 5.02 -5.23 -9.97
N ALA A 45 4.23 -4.16 -10.04
CA ALA A 45 2.80 -4.19 -9.78
C ALA A 45 2.05 -5.09 -10.77
N ALA A 46 2.38 -5.00 -12.06
CA ALA A 46 1.80 -5.88 -13.09
C ALA A 46 2.11 -7.36 -12.83
N GLN A 47 3.35 -7.68 -12.45
CA GLN A 47 3.73 -9.05 -12.11
C GLN A 47 3.03 -9.54 -10.83
N SER A 48 2.99 -8.70 -9.79
CA SER A 48 2.29 -9.01 -8.54
C SER A 48 0.79 -9.24 -8.78
N LEU A 49 0.14 -8.44 -9.63
CA LEU A 49 -1.24 -8.65 -10.04
C LEU A 49 -1.44 -10.02 -10.69
N SER A 50 -0.63 -10.34 -11.71
CA SER A 50 -0.68 -11.62 -12.42
C SER A 50 -0.51 -12.81 -11.48
N ASP A 51 0.51 -12.76 -10.61
CA ASP A 51 0.83 -13.84 -9.69
C ASP A 51 -0.21 -13.99 -8.58
N THR A 52 -0.77 -12.87 -8.08
CA THR A 52 -1.87 -12.90 -7.12
C THR A 52 -3.11 -13.55 -7.71
N ILE A 53 -3.48 -13.22 -8.95
CA ILE A 53 -4.60 -13.87 -9.67
C ILE A 53 -4.33 -15.38 -9.81
N ALA A 54 -3.13 -15.77 -10.24
CA ALA A 54 -2.77 -17.17 -10.39
C ALA A 54 -2.84 -17.94 -9.05
N GLY A 55 -2.36 -17.35 -7.95
CA GLY A 55 -2.43 -17.95 -6.63
C GLY A 55 -3.87 -18.19 -6.17
N TRP A 56 -4.77 -17.20 -6.35
CA TRP A 56 -6.18 -17.37 -6.00
C TRP A 56 -6.87 -18.42 -6.87
N ASN A 57 -6.63 -18.43 -8.19
CA ASN A 57 -7.20 -19.41 -9.10
C ASN A 57 -6.76 -20.85 -8.80
N ASN A 58 -5.53 -21.01 -8.29
CA ASN A 58 -4.98 -22.31 -7.90
C ASN A 58 -5.31 -22.71 -6.46
N ILE A 59 -6.17 -21.95 -5.75
CA ILE A 59 -6.55 -22.19 -4.35
C ILE A 59 -5.30 -22.23 -3.45
N THR A 60 -4.33 -21.34 -3.72
CA THR A 60 -3.11 -21.16 -2.91
C THR A 60 -3.02 -19.72 -2.36
N PRO A 61 -3.82 -19.37 -1.33
CA PRO A 61 -3.86 -18.01 -0.76
C PRO A 61 -2.50 -17.52 -0.27
N SER A 62 -1.64 -18.41 0.23
CA SER A 62 -0.29 -18.06 0.68
C SER A 62 0.55 -17.47 -0.46
N ILE A 63 0.51 -18.08 -1.64
CA ILE A 63 1.22 -17.60 -2.83
C ILE A 63 0.62 -16.28 -3.32
N ALA A 64 -0.70 -16.19 -3.30
CA ALA A 64 -1.39 -14.98 -3.73
C ALA A 64 -1.00 -13.76 -2.85
N LEU A 65 -0.97 -13.96 -1.52
CA LEU A 65 -0.58 -12.93 -0.57
C LEU A 65 0.93 -12.65 -0.62
N GLU A 66 1.78 -13.66 -0.78
CA GLU A 66 3.21 -13.45 -0.97
C GLU A 66 3.49 -12.55 -2.18
N ALA A 67 2.81 -12.80 -3.31
CA ALA A 67 2.90 -11.97 -4.50
C ALA A 67 2.49 -10.52 -4.26
N THR A 68 1.40 -10.30 -3.51
CA THR A 68 0.96 -8.96 -3.11
C THR A 68 1.99 -8.27 -2.19
N TRP A 69 2.60 -9.00 -1.26
CA TRP A 69 3.57 -8.42 -0.32
C TRP A 69 4.95 -8.15 -0.92
N ARG A 70 5.33 -8.83 -2.00
CA ARG A 70 6.52 -8.43 -2.76
C ARG A 70 6.40 -6.99 -3.26
N LEU A 71 5.20 -6.54 -3.66
CA LEU A 71 4.98 -5.16 -4.08
C LEU A 71 5.13 -4.17 -2.90
N VAL A 72 4.63 -4.53 -1.71
CA VAL A 72 4.84 -3.75 -0.47
C VAL A 72 6.34 -3.65 -0.15
N GLY A 73 7.09 -4.76 -0.27
CA GLY A 73 8.53 -4.79 -0.07
C GLY A 73 9.29 -3.90 -1.06
N ALA A 74 8.97 -4.02 -2.36
CA ALA A 74 9.56 -3.20 -3.42
C ALA A 74 9.30 -1.71 -3.20
N THR A 75 8.11 -1.35 -2.73
CA THR A 75 7.75 0.04 -2.44
C THR A 75 8.51 0.59 -1.23
N ASN A 76 8.65 -0.21 -0.17
CA ASN A 76 9.50 0.19 0.95
C ASN A 76 10.95 0.43 0.48
N ALA A 77 11.52 -0.47 -0.33
CA ALA A 77 12.85 -0.29 -0.90
C ALA A 77 12.94 0.97 -1.79
N HIS A 78 11.92 1.25 -2.58
CA HIS A 78 11.83 2.47 -3.39
C HIS A 78 11.83 3.74 -2.53
N LEU A 79 11.08 3.74 -1.41
CA LEU A 79 11.10 4.86 -0.46
C LEU A 79 12.45 5.00 0.23
N GLU A 80 13.10 3.90 0.64
CA GLU A 80 14.46 3.95 1.22
C GLU A 80 15.50 4.49 0.23
N ALA A 81 15.41 4.10 -1.04
CA ALA A 81 16.36 4.53 -2.06
C ALA A 81 16.25 6.04 -2.39
N ASN A 82 15.04 6.60 -2.31
CA ASN A 82 14.79 8.01 -2.64
C ASN A 82 14.76 8.93 -1.42
N GLU A 83 14.60 8.38 -0.22
CA GLU A 83 14.53 9.12 1.05
C GLU A 83 13.59 10.35 1.02
N PRO A 84 12.29 10.21 0.64
CA PRO A 84 11.41 11.35 0.40
C PRO A 84 11.16 12.25 1.63
N TRP A 85 11.44 11.76 2.85
CA TRP A 85 11.45 12.59 4.06
C TRP A 85 12.57 13.64 4.09
N LYS A 86 13.64 13.45 3.34
CA LYS A 86 14.75 14.40 3.18
C LYS A 86 14.62 15.27 1.93
N MET A 87 13.75 14.90 1.00
CA MET A 87 13.55 15.65 -0.24
C MET A 87 12.83 16.97 0.04
N GLU A 88 13.11 17.95 -0.82
CA GLU A 88 12.35 19.19 -0.87
C GLU A 88 11.07 18.99 -1.70
N PRO A 89 9.98 19.71 -1.38
CA PRO A 89 8.76 19.67 -2.18
C PRO A 89 9.02 19.96 -3.67
N GLY A 90 8.41 19.17 -4.54
CA GLY A 90 8.53 19.34 -5.99
C GLY A 90 8.34 18.03 -6.77
N PRO A 91 8.52 18.07 -8.10
CA PRO A 91 8.12 16.97 -8.99
C PRO A 91 8.75 15.61 -8.68
N ALA A 92 10.01 15.60 -8.20
CA ALA A 92 10.69 14.35 -7.87
C ALA A 92 10.10 13.70 -6.61
N LEU A 93 9.76 14.50 -5.60
CA LEU A 93 9.08 13.99 -4.41
C LEU A 93 7.68 13.50 -4.79
N ASP A 94 6.97 14.27 -5.62
CA ASP A 94 5.60 13.94 -6.02
C ASP A 94 5.54 12.62 -6.79
N ALA A 95 6.52 12.36 -7.67
CA ALA A 95 6.63 11.08 -8.37
C ALA A 95 6.77 9.91 -7.38
N VAL A 96 7.71 9.99 -6.44
CA VAL A 96 7.96 8.93 -5.43
C VAL A 96 6.74 8.70 -4.55
N MET A 97 6.07 9.78 -4.12
CA MET A 97 4.90 9.67 -3.26
C MET A 97 3.65 9.19 -4.01
N GLY A 98 3.50 9.59 -5.27
CA GLY A 98 2.41 9.14 -6.14
C GLY A 98 2.51 7.66 -6.43
N ASP A 99 3.72 7.16 -6.69
CA ASP A 99 3.99 5.74 -6.87
C ASP A 99 3.63 4.92 -5.62
N ALA A 100 3.97 5.43 -4.43
CA ALA A 100 3.65 4.76 -3.18
C ALA A 100 2.14 4.75 -2.88
N LEU A 101 1.42 5.82 -3.21
CA LEU A 101 -0.04 5.89 -3.10
C LEU A 101 -0.72 4.92 -4.07
N GLU A 102 -0.21 4.82 -5.29
CA GLU A 102 -0.71 3.86 -6.28
C GLU A 102 -0.51 2.42 -5.81
N VAL A 103 0.65 2.11 -5.21
CA VAL A 103 0.84 0.78 -4.61
C VAL A 103 -0.13 0.54 -3.46
N LEU A 104 -0.35 1.50 -2.56
CA LEU A 104 -1.32 1.35 -1.47
C LEU A 104 -2.73 1.05 -2.01
N ARG A 105 -3.12 1.70 -3.12
CA ARG A 105 -4.38 1.42 -3.82
C ARG A 105 -4.43 -0.01 -4.37
N ILE A 106 -3.42 -0.43 -5.12
CA ILE A 106 -3.34 -1.77 -5.73
C ILE A 106 -3.32 -2.85 -4.65
N VAL A 107 -2.48 -2.72 -3.62
CA VAL A 107 -2.39 -3.68 -2.50
C VAL A 107 -3.71 -3.77 -1.76
N SER A 108 -4.43 -2.65 -1.58
CA SER A 108 -5.75 -2.68 -0.96
C SER A 108 -6.73 -3.55 -1.74
N ILE A 109 -6.73 -3.48 -3.08
CA ILE A 109 -7.56 -4.36 -3.92
C ILE A 109 -7.12 -5.82 -3.78
N LEU A 110 -5.82 -6.09 -3.94
CA LEU A 110 -5.30 -7.46 -4.00
C LEU A 110 -5.39 -8.22 -2.67
N ALA A 111 -5.21 -7.52 -1.54
CA ALA A 111 -5.25 -8.12 -0.21
C ALA A 111 -6.64 -8.15 0.41
N THR A 112 -7.65 -7.54 -0.23
CA THR A 112 -9.03 -7.47 0.28
C THR A 112 -9.64 -8.83 0.65
N PRO A 113 -9.43 -9.93 -0.11
CA PRO A 113 -9.96 -11.24 0.27
C PRO A 113 -9.44 -11.75 1.62
N ALA A 114 -8.27 -11.29 2.07
CA ALA A 114 -7.66 -11.70 3.32
C ALA A 114 -7.82 -10.67 4.46
N MET A 115 -7.84 -9.37 4.13
CA MET A 115 -7.86 -8.28 5.12
C MET A 115 -8.84 -7.15 4.75
N PRO A 116 -10.15 -7.44 4.58
CA PRO A 116 -11.10 -6.49 4.01
C PRO A 116 -11.23 -5.19 4.81
N VAL A 117 -11.21 -5.28 6.14
CA VAL A 117 -11.32 -4.10 7.04
C VAL A 117 -10.10 -3.19 6.90
N THR A 118 -8.89 -3.76 6.92
CA THR A 118 -7.65 -3.00 6.76
C THR A 118 -7.57 -2.35 5.38
N CYS A 119 -7.91 -3.09 4.33
CA CYS A 119 -7.88 -2.59 2.96
C CYS A 119 -8.87 -1.44 2.75
N ALA A 120 -10.08 -1.53 3.33
CA ALA A 120 -11.05 -0.44 3.30
C ALA A 120 -10.55 0.81 4.04
N GLU A 121 -9.87 0.63 5.17
CA GLU A 121 -9.29 1.76 5.92
C GLU A 121 -8.13 2.42 5.16
N ILE A 122 -7.25 1.64 4.52
CA ILE A 122 -6.19 2.20 3.64
C ILE A 122 -6.82 3.01 2.51
N TRP A 123 -7.80 2.44 1.81
CA TRP A 123 -8.52 3.06 0.70
C TRP A 123 -9.11 4.42 1.07
N LYS A 124 -9.80 4.47 2.21
CA LYS A 124 -10.36 5.70 2.77
C LYS A 124 -9.27 6.71 3.12
N ARG A 125 -8.18 6.28 3.75
CA ARG A 125 -7.09 7.18 4.19
C ARG A 125 -6.30 7.78 3.04
N ILE A 126 -6.24 7.12 1.88
CA ILE A 126 -5.69 7.71 0.66
C ILE A 126 -6.73 8.51 -0.14
N GLY A 127 -7.88 8.83 0.46
CA GLY A 127 -8.86 9.76 -0.09
C GLY A 127 -9.77 9.18 -1.19
N LEU A 128 -9.69 7.88 -1.47
CA LEU A 128 -10.53 7.25 -2.48
C LEU A 128 -11.97 7.04 -1.97
N SER A 129 -12.92 7.21 -2.88
CA SER A 129 -14.34 6.90 -2.64
C SER A 129 -14.66 5.45 -3.00
N GLY A 130 -15.82 4.95 -2.56
CA GLY A 130 -16.22 3.56 -2.77
C GLY A 130 -15.40 2.59 -1.92
N SER A 131 -15.14 1.40 -2.46
CA SER A 131 -14.35 0.38 -1.75
C SER A 131 -13.39 -0.38 -2.69
N PRO A 132 -12.32 -0.99 -2.14
CA PRO A 132 -11.44 -1.88 -2.90
C PRO A 132 -12.18 -3.08 -3.52
N VAL A 133 -13.26 -3.54 -2.87
CA VAL A 133 -14.10 -4.65 -3.37
C VAL A 133 -14.77 -4.25 -4.67
N ASP A 134 -15.34 -3.05 -4.73
CA ASP A 134 -16.05 -2.54 -5.92
C ASP A 134 -15.11 -2.30 -7.10
N ALA A 135 -13.88 -1.85 -6.82
CA ALA A 135 -12.85 -1.70 -7.84
C ALA A 135 -12.48 -3.05 -8.48
N GLY A 136 -12.46 -4.11 -7.67
CA GLY A 136 -12.15 -5.47 -8.11
C GLY A 136 -10.75 -5.61 -8.72
N VAL A 137 -10.38 -6.85 -9.07
CA VAL A 137 -9.04 -7.13 -9.59
C VAL A 137 -8.73 -6.42 -10.91
N ALA A 138 -9.77 -6.12 -11.72
CA ALA A 138 -9.62 -5.34 -12.94
C ALA A 138 -9.16 -3.89 -12.66
N GLY A 139 -9.49 -3.35 -11.48
CA GLY A 139 -9.04 -2.03 -11.04
C GLY A 139 -7.59 -2.02 -10.53
N ALA A 140 -6.91 -3.15 -10.37
CA ALA A 140 -5.57 -3.23 -9.81
C ALA A 140 -4.43 -2.99 -10.83
N THR A 141 -4.73 -2.45 -12.01
CA THR A 141 -3.72 -2.01 -12.99
C THR A 141 -3.08 -0.69 -12.56
N TRP A 142 -1.81 -0.48 -12.95
CA TRP A 142 -1.06 0.74 -12.64
C TRP A 142 -1.71 2.01 -13.24
N GLY A 143 -1.53 3.14 -12.56
CA GLY A 143 -2.00 4.46 -12.97
C GLY A 143 -3.45 4.77 -12.56
N GLY A 144 -4.01 4.03 -11.61
CA GLY A 144 -5.41 4.21 -11.19
C GLY A 144 -5.63 5.22 -10.07
N TYR A 145 -4.59 5.61 -9.32
CA TYR A 145 -4.68 6.66 -8.31
C TYR A 145 -4.72 8.04 -9.00
N PRO A 146 -5.78 8.83 -8.81
CA PRO A 146 -6.02 10.01 -9.63
C PRO A 146 -5.13 11.22 -9.29
N GLY A 147 -4.48 11.20 -8.12
CA GLY A 147 -3.85 12.40 -7.55
C GLY A 147 -4.88 13.44 -7.10
N GLY A 148 -4.42 14.48 -6.39
CA GLY A 148 -5.27 15.59 -5.95
C GLY A 148 -6.23 15.26 -4.80
N LEU A 149 -6.11 14.06 -4.20
CA LEU A 149 -6.97 13.62 -3.11
C LEU A 149 -6.34 13.87 -1.74
N PRO A 150 -7.14 14.20 -0.71
CA PRO A 150 -6.61 14.36 0.64
C PRO A 150 -6.14 13.01 1.19
N VAL A 151 -4.93 13.00 1.75
CA VAL A 151 -4.39 11.82 2.44
C VAL A 151 -4.44 12.07 3.94
N VAL A 152 -5.12 11.18 4.65
CA VAL A 152 -5.39 11.30 6.08
C VAL A 152 -4.43 10.40 6.86
N LYS A 153 -3.66 11.03 7.74
CA LYS A 153 -2.91 10.33 8.77
C LYS A 153 -3.86 9.85 9.86
N GLY A 154 -3.63 8.64 10.36
CA GLY A 154 -4.42 8.08 11.46
C GLY A 154 -3.61 7.10 12.29
N ASP A 155 -4.29 6.50 13.27
CA ASP A 155 -3.67 5.52 14.18
C ASP A 155 -3.10 4.33 13.43
N GLY A 156 -2.13 3.65 14.04
CA GLY A 156 -1.52 2.45 13.46
C GLY A 156 -2.58 1.40 13.10
N LEU A 157 -2.55 0.88 11.87
CA LEU A 157 -3.52 -0.11 11.37
C LEU A 157 -3.53 -1.41 12.18
N PHE A 158 -2.42 -1.73 12.84
CA PHE A 158 -2.22 -2.95 13.60
C PHE A 158 -1.71 -2.60 15.00
N PRO A 159 -2.60 -2.33 15.98
CA PRO A 159 -2.19 -2.05 17.35
C PRO A 159 -1.46 -3.26 17.95
N ARG A 160 -0.35 -3.01 18.64
CA ARG A 160 0.40 -4.08 19.32
C ARG A 160 -0.48 -4.66 20.42
N ILE A 161 -0.75 -5.97 20.36
CA ILE A 161 -1.37 -6.69 21.47
C ILE A 161 -0.38 -6.63 22.64
N ALA A 162 -0.68 -5.81 23.65
CA ALA A 162 0.05 -5.86 24.91
C ALA A 162 -0.12 -7.27 25.48
N ARG A 163 0.99 -7.94 25.84
CA ARG A 163 0.88 -9.14 26.66
C ARG A 163 0.22 -8.70 27.96
N ALA A 164 -0.97 -9.24 28.25
CA ALA A 164 -1.52 -9.16 29.59
C ALA A 164 -0.47 -9.75 30.53
N SER A 165 -0.04 -8.96 31.52
CA SER A 165 0.71 -9.45 32.65
C SER A 165 -0.10 -10.60 33.24
N ALA A 166 0.45 -11.82 33.21
CA ALA A 166 -0.06 -12.87 34.06
C ALA A 166 0.51 -12.57 35.46
N ASP A 167 -0.32 -11.94 36.30
CA ASP A 167 -0.13 -11.95 37.75
C ASP A 167 -0.65 -13.27 38.32
#